data_AF-A0A7I8MK98-F1
#
_entry.id   AF-A0A7I8MK98-F1
#
_cell.length_a   1.000
_cell.length_b   1.000
_cell.length_c   1.000
_cell.angle_alpha   90.00
_cell.angle_beta   90.00
_cell.angle_gamma   90.00
#
_symmetry.space_group_name_H-M   'P 1'
#
loop_
_entity.id
_entity.type
_entity.pdbx_description
1 polymer ?
#
loop_
_entity_poly.entity_id
_entity_poly.type
_entity_poly.pdbx_seq_one_letter_code
_entity_poly.pdbx_strand_id
1 'polypeptide(L)'
;MTKRPVTPGYIVFYILFSTETWRIVLGFIFAAVLTPRILPPELSSIARALVYVMVATIGYSLAGRPARWITDALKRVILGNRHSDT
;
A
#
# COMPACT_ATOMS: atom_id res chain seq x y z
N MET A 1 -18.88 17.71 -18.95
CA MET A 1 -17.95 17.13 -17.95
C MET A 1 -16.97 18.21 -17.51
N THR A 2 -17.24 18.88 -16.40
CA THR A 2 -16.34 19.91 -15.84
C THR A 2 -15.11 19.19 -15.28
N LYS A 3 -13.96 19.29 -15.97
CA LYS A 3 -12.68 18.74 -15.49
C LYS A 3 -12.35 19.45 -14.18
N ARG A 4 -12.43 18.73 -13.06
CA ARG A 4 -12.04 19.27 -11.75
C ARG A 4 -10.57 19.69 -11.84
N PRO A 5 -10.19 20.88 -11.32
CA PRO A 5 -8.81 21.32 -11.36
C PRO A 5 -7.95 20.32 -10.60
N VAL A 6 -7.03 19.67 -11.31
CA VAL A 6 -6.09 18.69 -10.76
C VAL A 6 -5.06 19.47 -9.96
N THR A 7 -5.38 19.75 -8.71
CA THR A 7 -4.47 20.40 -7.77
C THR A 7 -3.54 19.37 -7.13
N PRO A 8 -2.32 19.74 -6.73
CA PRO A 8 -1.37 18.82 -6.10
C PRO A 8 -1.96 18.15 -4.84
N GLY A 9 -2.73 18.90 -4.05
CA GLY A 9 -3.43 18.37 -2.88
C GLY A 9 -4.47 17.30 -3.23
N TYR A 10 -5.15 17.43 -4.37
CA TYR A 10 -6.10 16.43 -4.85
C TYR A 10 -5.40 15.13 -5.25
N ILE A 11 -4.22 15.21 -5.87
CA ILE A 11 -3.41 14.03 -6.22
C ILE A 11 -2.96 13.30 -4.95
N VAL A 12 -2.41 14.03 -3.97
CA VAL A 12 -1.95 13.43 -2.70
C VAL A 12 -3.11 12.77 -1.96
N PHE A 13 -4.26 13.44 -1.86
CA PHE A 13 -5.44 12.88 -1.23
C PHE A 13 -5.93 11.63 -1.96
N TYR A 14 -5.97 11.65 -3.28
CA TYR A 14 -6.39 10.50 -4.08
C TYR A 14 -5.45 9.29 -3.91
N ILE A 15 -4.14 9.51 -3.89
CA ILE A 15 -3.14 8.46 -3.67
C ILE A 15 -3.25 7.91 -2.24
N LEU A 16 -3.40 8.77 -1.23
CA LEU A 16 -3.52 8.35 0.17
C LEU A 16 -4.82 7.60 0.47
N PHE A 17 -5.89 7.86 -0.27
CA PHE A 17 -7.17 7.15 -0.13
C PHE A 17 -7.31 5.95 -1.08
N SER A 18 -6.31 5.69 -1.92
CA SER A 18 -6.34 4.55 -2.83
C SER A 18 -5.87 3.29 -2.11
N THR A 19 -6.75 2.29 -2.04
CA THR A 19 -6.41 0.96 -1.51
C THR A 19 -5.24 0.33 -2.27
N GLU A 20 -5.13 0.56 -3.57
CA GLU A 20 -4.02 0.04 -4.38
C GLU A 20 -2.66 0.62 -3.96
N THR A 21 -2.61 1.91 -3.62
CA THR A 21 -1.39 2.53 -3.12
C THR A 21 -0.93 1.86 -1.83
N TRP A 22 -1.82 1.62 -0.89
CA TRP A 22 -1.48 0.94 0.36
C TRP A 22 -1.06 -0.51 0.15
N ARG A 23 -1.64 -1.23 -0.82
CA ARG A 23 -1.18 -2.58 -1.18
C ARG A 23 0.25 -2.59 -1.69
N ILE A 24 0.60 -1.65 -2.56
CA ILE A 24 1.96 -1.52 -3.12
C ILE A 24 2.95 -1.17 -2.00
N VAL A 25 2.61 -0.19 -1.17
CA VAL A 25 3.46 0.24 -0.04
C VAL A 25 3.70 -0.92 0.93
N LEU A 26 2.66 -1.65 1.32
CA LEU A 26 2.79 -2.81 2.20
C LEU A 26 3.60 -3.93 1.54
N GLY A 27 3.39 -4.21 0.25
CA GLY A 27 4.21 -5.18 -0.49
C GLY A 27 5.70 -4.82 -0.47
N PHE A 28 6.03 -3.55 -0.68
CA PHE A 28 7.41 -3.05 -0.59
C PHE A 28 7.99 -3.17 0.81
N ILE A 29 7.22 -2.81 1.85
CA ILE A 29 7.64 -2.94 3.25
C ILE A 29 7.92 -4.41 3.59
N PHE A 30 7.02 -5.32 3.19
CA PHE A 30 7.22 -6.75 3.38
C PHE A 30 8.49 -7.23 2.69
N ALA A 31 8.72 -6.88 1.43
CA ALA A 31 9.95 -7.23 0.73
C ALA A 31 11.19 -6.69 1.45
N ALA A 32 11.20 -5.41 1.82
CA ALA A 32 12.32 -4.77 2.51
C ALA A 32 12.68 -5.46 3.83
N VAL A 33 11.68 -5.95 4.58
CA VAL A 33 11.85 -6.54 5.90
C VAL A 33 12.11 -8.05 5.84
N LEU A 34 11.43 -8.79 4.96
CA LEU A 34 11.56 -10.25 4.86
C LEU A 34 12.77 -10.67 4.05
N THR A 35 13.08 -10.00 2.93
CA THR A 35 14.21 -10.35 2.07
C THR A 35 15.54 -10.46 2.85
N PRO A 36 15.97 -9.49 3.68
CA PRO A 36 17.23 -9.60 4.40
C PRO A 36 17.20 -10.63 5.55
N ARG A 37 16.02 -11.08 5.99
CA ARG A 37 15.88 -12.08 7.05
C ARG A 37 15.85 -13.51 6.52
N ILE A 38 15.39 -13.71 5.30
CA ILE A 38 15.23 -15.03 4.69
C ILE A 38 16.45 -15.41 3.84
N LEU A 39 17.14 -14.42 3.24
CA LEU A 39 18.23 -14.70 2.30
C LEU A 39 19.60 -14.65 2.97
N PRO A 40 20.45 -15.66 2.75
CA PRO A 40 21.86 -15.58 3.12
C PRO A 40 22.58 -14.47 2.33
N PRO A 41 23.57 -13.81 2.94
CA PRO A 41 24.29 -12.68 2.33
C PRO A 41 25.13 -13.05 1.10
N GLU A 42 25.35 -14.35 0.88
CA GLU A 42 26.19 -14.92 -0.19
C GLU A 42 25.48 -15.01 -1.55
N LEU A 43 24.20 -14.60 -1.63
CA LEU A 43 23.44 -14.63 -2.87
C LEU A 43 23.86 -13.53 -3.85
N SER A 44 24.02 -13.93 -5.11
CA SER A 44 24.17 -13.03 -6.26
C SER A 44 23.12 -11.91 -6.24
N SER A 45 23.55 -10.69 -6.57
CA SER A 45 22.69 -9.50 -6.60
C SER A 45 21.43 -9.69 -7.45
N ILE A 46 21.51 -10.47 -8.53
CA ILE A 46 20.37 -10.77 -9.41
C ILE A 46 19.37 -11.70 -8.70
N ALA A 47 19.86 -12.74 -8.03
CA ALA A 47 19.01 -13.66 -7.28
C ALA A 47 18.29 -12.94 -6.13
N ARG A 48 18.99 -12.01 -5.44
CA ARG A 48 18.40 -11.18 -4.39
C ARG A 48 17.30 -10.25 -4.92
N ALA A 49 17.50 -9.65 -6.09
CA ALA A 49 16.48 -8.82 -6.73
C ALA A 49 15.22 -9.62 -7.11
N LEU A 50 15.38 -10.82 -7.66
CA LEU A 50 14.25 -11.70 -7.99
C LEU A 50 13.44 -12.08 -6.75
N VAL A 51 14.10 -12.46 -5.66
CA VAL A 51 13.40 -12.77 -4.40
C VAL A 51 12.71 -11.54 -3.83
N TYR A 52 13.29 -10.35 -3.98
CA TYR A 52 12.62 -9.11 -3.60
C TYR A 52 11.29 -8.91 -4.35
N VAL A 53 11.29 -9.12 -5.67
CA VAL A 53 10.08 -9.03 -6.50
C VAL A 53 9.05 -10.10 -6.10
N MET A 54 9.49 -11.34 -5.84
CA MET A 54 8.59 -12.41 -5.41
C MET A 54 7.95 -12.11 -4.05
N VAL A 55 8.74 -11.71 -3.05
CA VAL A 55 8.24 -11.35 -1.71
C VAL A 55 7.35 -10.11 -1.79
N ALA A 56 7.71 -9.11 -2.59
CA ALA A 56 6.87 -7.93 -2.80
C ALA A 56 5.50 -8.31 -3.40
N THR A 57 5.48 -9.23 -4.37
CA THR A 57 4.26 -9.69 -5.03
C THR A 57 3.37 -10.52 -4.09
N ILE A 58 3.96 -11.38 -3.27
CA ILE A 58 3.25 -12.14 -2.23
C ILE A 58 2.71 -11.19 -1.16
N GLY A 59 3.53 -10.27 -0.67
CA GLY A 59 3.14 -9.22 0.27
C GLY A 59 2.00 -8.37 -0.27
N TYR A 60 2.06 -7.96 -1.54
CA TYR A 60 1.00 -7.21 -2.23
C TYR A 60 -0.31 -7.99 -2.35
N SER A 61 -0.23 -9.31 -2.59
CA SER A 61 -1.39 -10.19 -2.68
C SER A 61 -2.06 -10.40 -1.32
N LEU A 62 -1.25 -10.58 -0.27
CA LEU A 62 -1.73 -10.69 1.12
C LEU A 62 -2.23 -9.34 1.68
N ALA A 63 -1.69 -8.22 1.18
CA ALA A 63 -2.02 -6.88 1.65
C ALA A 63 -3.45 -6.41 1.28
N GLY A 64 -4.23 -7.18 0.52
CA GLY A 64 -5.58 -6.79 0.12
C GLY A 64 -6.52 -6.48 1.29
N ARG A 65 -6.47 -7.27 2.38
CA ARG A 65 -7.27 -7.04 3.60
C ARG A 65 -6.76 -5.85 4.43
N PRO A 66 -5.47 -5.77 4.81
CA PRO A 66 -4.98 -4.64 5.62
C PRO A 66 -5.03 -3.31 4.85
N ALA A 67 -4.80 -3.30 3.54
CA ALA A 67 -4.91 -2.07 2.74
C ALA A 67 -6.33 -1.51 2.69
N ARG A 68 -7.35 -2.39 2.59
CA ARG A 68 -8.75 -1.97 2.73
C ARG A 68 -9.02 -1.41 4.12
N TRP A 69 -8.53 -2.09 5.15
CA TRP A 69 -8.69 -1.64 6.54
C TRP A 69 -8.08 -0.25 6.79
N ILE A 70 -6.88 0.01 6.26
CA ILE A 70 -6.24 1.34 6.33
C ILE A 70 -7.08 2.38 5.60
N THR A 71 -7.56 2.06 4.40
CA THR A 71 -8.40 2.97 3.60
C THR A 71 -9.71 3.30 4.32
N ASP A 72 -10.35 2.29 4.92
CA ASP A 72 -11.61 2.44 5.66
C ASP A 72 -11.41 3.19 6.98
N ALA A 73 -10.31 2.95 7.69
CA ALA A 73 -9.92 3.72 8.86
C ALA A 73 -9.68 5.20 8.50
N LEU A 74 -8.97 5.47 7.41
CA LEU A 74 -8.71 6.83 6.93
C LEU A 74 -10.00 7.54 6.53
N LYS A 75 -10.91 6.84 5.83
CA LYS A 75 -12.27 7.33 5.54
C LYS A 75 -13.04 7.62 6.81
N ARG A 76 -12.99 6.75 7.83
CA ARG A 76 -13.72 6.94 9.08
C ARG A 76 -13.21 8.15 9.87
N VAL A 77 -11.89 8.36 9.89
CA VAL A 77 -11.23 9.50 10.56
C VAL A 77 -11.55 10.81 9.84
N ILE A 78 -11.54 10.83 8.51
CA ILE A 78 -11.70 12.06 7.71
C ILE A 78 -13.18 12.39 7.41
N LEU A 79 -14.03 11.39 7.19
CA LEU A 79 -15.47 11.60 6.96
C LEU A 79 -16.29 11.70 8.25
N GLY A 80 -15.68 11.44 9.41
CA GLY A 80 -16.19 11.77 10.74
C GLY A 80 -17.67 11.47 10.95
N ASN A 81 -17.98 10.26 11.44
CA ASN A 81 -19.17 9.95 12.25
C ASN A 81 -20.56 10.47 11.81
N ARG A 82 -20.82 10.72 10.52
CA ARG A 82 -22.17 11.15 10.05
C ARG A 82 -23.14 9.98 9.80
N HIS A 83 -23.20 8.99 10.69
CA HIS A 83 -24.13 7.84 10.56
C HIS A 83 -24.78 7.40 11.89
N SER A 84 -24.94 8.31 12.85
CA SER A 84 -25.63 8.00 14.11
C SER A 84 -26.72 9.03 14.43
N ASP A 85 -27.61 9.29 13.47
CA ASP A 85 -28.92 9.94 13.68
C ASP A 85 -29.85 9.64 12.48
N THR A 86 -30.45 8.45 12.48
CA THR A 86 -31.82 8.15 12.00
C THR A 86 -32.19 6.75 12.42
#